data_AF-A0A2T0ANS0-F1
#
_entry.id   AF-A0A2T0ANS0-F1
#
_cell.length_a   1.000
_cell.length_b   1.000
_cell.length_c   1.000
_cell.angle_alpha   90.00
_cell.angle_beta   90.00
_cell.angle_gamma   90.00
#
_symmetry.space_group_name_H-M   'P 1'
#
loop_
_entity.id
_entity.type
_entity.pdbx_description
1 polymer ?
#
loop_
_entity_poly.entity_id
_entity_poly.type
_entity_poly.pdbx_seq_one_letter_code
_entity_poly.pdbx_strand_id
1 'polypeptide(L)'
;MTLFYIVLGLAILLTLSRVPVDNPSRPVKKPEERVRMQKWALGILFTYFMLVNILPLTSDLIFAASLGLLLQLFTLLPAGYKLMHHYDMLLIKVTSSITKGGR
;
A
#
# COMPACT_ATOMS: atom_id res chain seq x y z
N MET A 1 0.96 -9.40 18.82
CA MET A 1 1.41 -10.46 17.89
C MET A 1 0.28 -11.03 17.04
N THR A 2 -0.79 -11.60 17.62
CA THR A 2 -1.89 -12.22 16.86
C THR A 2 -2.52 -11.30 15.81
N LEU A 3 -2.80 -10.05 16.18
CA LEU A 3 -3.37 -9.05 15.26
C LEU A 3 -2.48 -8.81 14.04
N PHE A 4 -1.16 -8.69 14.24
CA PHE A 4 -0.21 -8.48 13.15
C PHE A 4 -0.27 -9.61 12.12
N TYR A 5 -0.30 -10.87 12.58
CA TYR A 5 -0.38 -12.02 11.68
C TYR A 5 -1.72 -12.10 10.93
N ILE A 6 -2.83 -11.70 11.57
CA ILE A 6 -4.13 -11.60 10.89
C ILE A 6 -4.07 -10.54 9.78
N VAL A 7 -3.55 -9.35 10.09
CA VAL A 7 -3.39 -8.26 9.12
C VAL A 7 -2.45 -8.65 7.98
N LEU A 8 -1.33 -9.30 8.31
CA LEU A 8 -0.37 -9.79 7.33
C LEU A 8 -0.99 -10.86 6.41
N GLY A 9 -1.76 -11.80 6.96
CA GLY A 9 -2.48 -12.80 6.16
C GLY A 9 -3.48 -12.16 5.20
N LEU A 10 -4.25 -11.18 5.67
CA LEU A 10 -5.13 -10.38 4.80
C LEU A 10 -4.34 -9.61 3.74
N ALA A 11 -3.18 -9.06 4.09
CA ALA A 11 -2.28 -8.36 3.18
C ALA A 11 -1.82 -9.27 2.03
N ILE A 12 -1.46 -10.51 2.34
CA ILE A 12 -1.06 -11.50 1.35
C ILE A 12 -2.25 -11.86 0.44
N LEU A 13 -3.42 -12.19 1.01
CA LEU A 13 -4.60 -12.56 0.23
C LEU A 13 -5.07 -11.46 -0.74
N LEU A 14 -5.11 -10.22 -0.27
CA LEU A 14 -5.49 -9.09 -1.10
C LEU A 14 -4.41 -8.74 -2.13
N THR A 15 -3.14 -8.87 -1.78
CA THR A 15 -2.04 -8.72 -2.75
C THR A 15 -2.14 -9.75 -3.88
N LEU A 16 -2.45 -11.01 -3.54
CA LEU A 16 -2.58 -12.07 -4.55
C LEU A 16 -3.78 -11.88 -5.49
N SER A 17 -4.87 -11.30 -4.98
CA SER A 17 -6.13 -11.15 -5.74
C SER A 17 -6.29 -9.80 -6.45
N ARG A 18 -5.62 -8.74 -5.96
CA ARG A 18 -5.82 -7.36 -6.44
C ARG A 18 -4.60 -6.75 -7.11
N VAL A 19 -3.42 -7.35 -7.02
CA VAL A 19 -2.22 -6.84 -7.71
C VAL A 19 -2.08 -7.50 -9.09
N PRO A 20 -1.83 -6.73 -10.17
CA PRO A 20 -1.70 -5.28 -10.17
C PRO A 20 -3.06 -4.59 -10.06
N VAL A 21 -3.12 -3.52 -9.27
CA VAL A 21 -4.27 -2.62 -9.31
C VAL A 21 -4.23 -1.96 -10.69
N ASP A 22 -5.20 -2.30 -11.54
CA ASP A 22 -5.26 -1.79 -12.91
C ASP A 22 -5.38 -0.27 -12.85
N ASN A 23 -4.26 0.41 -13.16
CA ASN A 23 -4.24 1.84 -13.32
C ASN A 23 -4.71 2.18 -14.74
N PRO A 24 -5.83 2.91 -14.91
CA PRO A 24 -6.33 3.26 -16.24
C PRO A 24 -5.34 4.09 -17.06
N SER A 25 -4.49 4.87 -16.39
CA SER A 25 -3.43 5.67 -17.04
C SER A 25 -2.21 4.84 -17.47
N ARG A 26 -2.01 3.65 -16.89
CA ARG A 26 -0.92 2.74 -17.24
C ARG A 26 -1.33 1.27 -17.04
N PRO A 27 -2.16 0.72 -17.94
CA PRO A 27 -2.64 -0.65 -17.82
C PRO A 27 -1.48 -1.64 -17.96
N VAL A 28 -1.40 -2.61 -17.05
CA VAL A 28 -0.38 -3.68 -17.10
C VAL A 28 -0.87 -4.76 -18.07
N LYS A 29 -0.41 -4.67 -19.33
CA LYS A 29 -0.87 -5.53 -20.44
C LYS A 29 -0.19 -6.90 -20.49
N LYS A 30 1.05 -7.02 -20.01
CA LYS A 30 1.84 -8.25 -20.11
C LYS A 30 1.70 -9.11 -18.85
N PRO A 31 1.37 -10.41 -18.96
CA PRO A 31 1.20 -11.29 -17.81
C PRO A 31 2.50 -11.42 -16.99
N GLU A 32 3.66 -11.42 -17.65
CA GLU A 32 4.97 -11.47 -17.00
C GLU A 32 5.22 -10.27 -16.06
N GLU A 33 4.81 -9.07 -16.48
CA GLU A 33 4.94 -7.86 -15.67
C GLU A 33 4.01 -7.91 -14.45
N ARG A 34 2.81 -8.49 -14.59
CA ARG A 34 1.87 -8.73 -13.48
C ARG A 34 2.51 -9.64 -12.43
N VAL A 35 3.05 -10.78 -12.87
CA VAL A 35 3.71 -11.75 -11.98
C VAL A 35 4.92 -11.11 -11.30
N ARG A 36 5.72 -10.32 -12.02
CA ARG A 36 6.86 -9.60 -11.44
C ARG A 36 6.42 -8.62 -10.35
N MET A 37 5.40 -7.81 -10.60
CA MET A 37 4.86 -6.85 -9.62
C MET A 37 4.32 -7.57 -8.37
N GLN A 38 3.60 -8.66 -8.57
CA GLN A 38 3.08 -9.47 -7.49
C GLN A 38 4.20 -10.09 -6.65
N LYS A 39 5.27 -10.61 -7.29
CA LYS A 39 6.46 -11.14 -6.58
C LYS A 39 7.15 -10.05 -5.75
N TRP A 40 7.30 -8.85 -6.28
CA TRP A 40 7.85 -7.72 -5.52
C TRP A 40 6.98 -7.36 -4.32
N ALA A 41 5.66 -7.26 -4.51
CA ALA A 41 4.72 -6.95 -3.42
C ALA A 41 4.76 -8.04 -2.32
N LEU A 42 4.78 -9.32 -2.71
CA LEU A 42 4.95 -10.43 -1.78
C LEU A 42 6.31 -10.41 -1.07
N GLY A 43 7.38 -10.04 -1.78
CA GLY A 43 8.72 -9.90 -1.21
C GLY A 43 8.75 -8.87 -0.08
N ILE A 44 8.08 -7.73 -0.26
CA ILE A 44 7.96 -6.69 0.79
C ILE A 44 7.22 -7.23 2.02
N LEU A 45 6.09 -7.94 1.83
CA LEU A 45 5.35 -8.56 2.93
C LEU A 45 6.17 -9.61 3.66
N PHE A 46 6.98 -10.38 2.93
CA PHE A 46 7.92 -11.34 3.52
C PHE A 46 9.00 -10.64 4.36
N THR A 47 9.52 -9.49 3.93
CA THR A 47 10.45 -8.69 4.74
C THR A 47 9.80 -8.22 6.05
N TYR A 48 8.55 -7.77 6.02
CA TYR A 48 7.81 -7.43 7.25
C TYR A 48 7.69 -8.62 8.21
N PHE A 49 7.39 -9.80 7.68
CA PHE A 49 7.35 -11.03 8.46
C PHE A 49 8.71 -11.34 9.11
N MET A 50 9.80 -11.26 8.34
CA MET A 50 11.17 -11.49 8.83
C MET A 50 11.54 -10.49 9.92
N LEU A 51 11.30 -9.19 9.72
CA LEU A 51 11.66 -8.15 10.69
C LEU A 51 10.96 -8.37 12.03
N VAL A 52 9.67 -8.72 12.04
CA VAL A 52 8.93 -8.97 13.28
C VAL A 52 9.38 -10.23 14.01
N ASN A 53 9.90 -11.24 13.30
CA ASN A 53 10.35 -12.50 13.91
C ASN A 53 11.82 -12.49 14.34
N ILE A 54 12.66 -11.67 13.69
CA ILE A 54 14.11 -11.63 13.94
C ILE A 54 14.46 -10.53 14.93
N LEU A 55 13.83 -9.36 14.82
CA LEU A 55 14.15 -8.22 15.68
C LEU A 55 13.28 -8.25 16.95
N PRO A 56 13.86 -7.92 18.13
CA PRO A 56 13.10 -7.78 19.37
C PRO A 56 12.33 -6.45 19.36
N LEU A 57 11.28 -6.37 18.55
CA LEU A 57 10.45 -5.17 18.42
C LEU A 57 9.49 -5.03 19.61
N THR A 58 9.29 -3.80 20.06
CA THR A 58 8.28 -3.48 21.07
C THR A 58 6.87 -3.63 20.50
N SER A 59 5.89 -3.87 21.38
CA SER A 59 4.48 -3.99 21.00
C SER A 59 3.97 -2.79 20.21
N ASP A 60 4.43 -1.57 20.53
CA ASP A 60 4.03 -0.34 19.86
C ASP A 60 4.51 -0.31 18.40
N LEU A 61 5.74 -0.75 18.14
CA LEU A 61 6.29 -0.84 16.78
C LEU A 61 5.53 -1.88 15.94
N ILE A 62 5.14 -2.99 16.55
CA ILE A 62 4.35 -4.03 15.88
C ILE A 62 2.93 -3.53 15.58
N PHE A 63 2.36 -2.73 16.47
CA PHE A 63 1.07 -2.09 16.23
C PHE A 63 1.16 -1.05 15.11
N ALA A 64 2.21 -0.22 15.11
CA ALA A 64 2.48 0.74 14.04
C ALA A 64 2.69 0.04 12.68
N ALA A 65 3.42 -1.08 12.65
CA ALA A 65 3.59 -1.90 11.45
C ALA A 65 2.25 -2.49 10.97
N SER A 66 1.40 -2.96 11.89
CA SER A 66 0.06 -3.45 11.57
C SER A 66 -0.82 -2.36 10.96
N LEU A 67 -0.77 -1.14 11.52
CA LEU A 67 -1.49 0.02 10.99
C LEU A 67 -0.97 0.39 9.59
N GLY A 68 0.34 0.36 9.37
CA GLY A 68 0.95 0.57 8.06
C GLY A 68 0.48 -0.44 7.01
N LEU A 69 0.43 -1.73 7.37
CA LEU A 69 -0.11 -2.78 6.49
C LEU A 69 -1.60 -2.59 6.20
N LEU A 70 -2.39 -2.17 7.19
CA LEU A 70 -3.81 -1.84 6.98
C LEU A 70 -4.00 -0.66 6.03
N LEU A 71 -3.18 0.38 6.16
CA LEU A 71 -3.18 1.52 5.23
C LEU A 71 -2.79 1.09 3.82
N GLN A 72 -1.75 0.25 3.67
CA GLN A 72 -1.37 -0.32 2.38
C GLN A 72 -2.53 -1.12 1.78
N LEU A 73 -3.19 -1.97 2.57
CA LEU A 73 -4.38 -2.72 2.14
C LEU A 73 -5.49 -1.79 1.67
N PHE A 74 -5.76 -0.73 2.42
CA PHE A 74 -6.77 0.26 2.07
C PHE A 74 -6.49 0.87 0.69
N THR A 75 -5.24 1.21 0.37
CA THR A 75 -4.87 1.77 -0.95
C THR A 75 -5.04 0.79 -2.11
N LEU A 76 -5.00 -0.52 -1.86
CA LEU A 76 -5.28 -1.54 -2.88
C LEU A 76 -6.78 -1.70 -3.16
N LEU A 77 -7.64 -1.26 -2.24
CA LEU A 77 -9.09 -1.29 -2.45
C LEU A 77 -9.55 -0.13 -3.35
N PRO A 78 -10.63 -0.32 -4.14
CA PRO A 78 -11.18 0.74 -4.99
C PRO A 78 -11.58 2.00 -4.23
N ALA A 79 -12.02 1.84 -2.98
CA ALA A 79 -12.37 2.97 -2.11
C ALA A 79 -11.13 3.79 -1.72
N GLY A 80 -10.03 3.13 -1.36
CA GLY A 80 -8.79 3.81 -1.03
C GLY A 80 -8.15 4.48 -2.24
N TYR A 81 -8.21 3.86 -3.42
CA TYR A 81 -7.79 4.50 -4.66
C TYR A 81 -8.55 5.81 -4.94
N LYS A 82 -9.89 5.81 -4.81
CA LYS A 82 -10.70 7.02 -4.98
C LYS A 82 -10.35 8.10 -3.97
N LEU A 83 -10.10 7.72 -2.71
CA LEU A 83 -9.71 8.63 -1.66
C LEU A 83 -8.34 9.25 -1.96
N MET A 84 -7.34 8.44 -2.30
CA MET A 84 -6.00 8.93 -2.68
C MET A 84 -6.07 9.88 -3.87
N HIS A 85 -6.86 9.57 -4.89
CA HIS A 85 -7.08 10.47 -6.02
C HIS A 85 -7.71 11.81 -5.61
N HIS A 86 -8.65 11.79 -4.65
CA HIS A 86 -9.22 13.02 -4.11
C HIS A 86 -8.18 13.86 -3.38
N TYR A 87 -7.31 13.24 -2.56
CA TYR A 87 -6.22 13.94 -1.89
C TYR A 87 -5.21 14.53 -2.88
N ASP A 88 -4.85 13.79 -3.93
CA ASP A 88 -3.98 14.32 -5.00
C ASP A 88 -4.58 15.57 -5.65
N MET A 89 -5.89 15.54 -5.95
CA MET A 89 -6.59 16.70 -6.52
C MET A 89 -6.63 17.89 -5.55
N LEU A 90 -6.82 17.64 -4.25
CA LEU A 90 -6.76 18.70 -3.23
C LEU A 90 -5.36 19.30 -3.13
N LEU A 91 -4.32 18.47 -3.13
CA LEU A 91 -2.92 18.90 -3.08
C LEU A 91 -2.54 19.74 -4.30
N ILE A 92 -2.95 19.33 -5.50
CA ILE A 92 -2.75 20.10 -6.74
C ILE A 92 -3.46 21.45 -6.63
N LYS A 93 -4.71 21.47 -6.15
CA LYS A 93 -5.49 22.71 -5.98
C LYS A 93 -4.81 23.67 -5.00
N VAL A 94 -4.40 23.19 -3.83
CA VAL A 94 -3.69 23.99 -2.81
C VAL A 94 -2.36 24.51 -3.37
N THR A 95 -1.57 23.64 -3.99
CA THR A 95 -0.27 24.02 -4.57
C THR A 95 -0.44 25.09 -5.64
N SER A 96 -1.43 24.93 -6.54
CA SER A 96 -1.74 25.92 -7.59
C SER A 96 -2.24 27.26 -7.03
N SER A 97 -2.93 27.25 -5.88
CA SER A 97 -3.37 28.45 -5.19
C SER A 97 -2.20 29.21 -4.56
N ILE A 98 -1.22 28.47 -4.01
CA ILE A 98 0.01 29.04 -3.44
C ILE A 98 0.89 29.61 -4.56
N THR A 99 1.02 28.92 -5.70
CA THR A 99 1.84 29.42 -6.83
C THR A 99 1.21 30.61 -7.57
N LYS A 100 -0.12 30.74 -7.58
CA LYS A 100 -0.81 31.92 -8.16
C LYS A 100 -0.78 33.15 -7.27
N GLY A 101 -0.67 33.00 -5.94
CA GLY A 101 -0.55 34.12 -5.00
C GLY A 101 0.85 34.72 -4.87
N GLY A 102 1.85 34.15 -5.57
CA GLY A 102 3.25 34.60 -5.54
C GLY A 102 3.72 35.30 -6.82
N ARG A 103 2.80 35.73 -7.71
CA ARG A 103 3.09 36.60 -8.85
C ARG A 103 2.37 37.93 -8.69
#